data_AF-G7KQD9-F1
#
_entry.id   AF-G7KQD9-F1
#
_cell.length_a   1.000
_cell.length_b   1.000
_cell.length_c   1.000
_cell.angle_alpha   90.00
_cell.angle_beta   90.00
_cell.angle_gamma   90.00
#
_symmetry.space_group_name_H-M   'P 1'
#
loop_
_entity.id
_entity.type
_entity.pdbx_description
1 polymer ?
#
loop_
_entity_poly.entity_id
_entity_poly.type
_entity_poly.pdbx_seq_one_letter_code
_entity_poly.pdbx_strand_id
1 'polypeptide(L)'
;MTTPSTIILKCSILLTVLLAFEARETIAYSFGYRVTVFIYNKVLTPTPTNITVRCKSKDDNLGDHTLMPGETYEFSFKPSHLPFKNTLFFCGFTWPGNPHRHYLDIYDQAHDHCKQCSWDIILEGGCFYDGKCVPWKSIEFMEAYNTSKWPGKKGSHELAYGHPLT
;
A
#
# COMPACT_ATOMS: atom_id res chain seq x y z
N MET A 1 -39.19 -41.88 13.15
CA MET A 1 -38.47 -41.11 12.10
C MET A 1 -39.48 -40.17 11.47
N THR A 2 -39.40 -38.86 11.73
CA THR A 2 -40.29 -37.84 11.16
C THR A 2 -39.70 -37.33 9.85
N THR A 3 -40.43 -37.45 8.75
CA THR A 3 -40.04 -36.86 7.46
C THR A 3 -40.26 -35.34 7.52
N PRO A 4 -39.29 -34.52 7.08
CA PRO A 4 -39.46 -33.08 7.07
C PRO A 4 -40.61 -32.70 6.13
N SER A 5 -41.50 -31.82 6.61
CA SER A 5 -42.63 -31.33 5.81
C SER A 5 -42.13 -30.65 4.54
N THR A 6 -42.75 -30.96 3.40
CA THR A 6 -42.47 -30.32 2.10
C THR A 6 -42.63 -28.80 2.14
N ILE A 7 -43.45 -28.28 3.06
CA ILE A 7 -43.62 -26.84 3.30
C ILE A 7 -42.33 -26.27 3.91
N ILE A 8 -41.76 -26.94 4.92
CA ILE A 8 -40.52 -26.52 5.58
C ILE A 8 -39.37 -26.49 4.57
N LEU A 9 -39.29 -27.51 3.70
CA LEU A 9 -38.27 -27.58 2.65
C LEU A 9 -38.41 -26.42 1.65
N LYS A 10 -39.64 -26.13 1.17
CA LYS A 10 -39.89 -25.01 0.24
C LYS A 10 -39.57 -23.66 0.87
N CYS A 11 -39.93 -23.45 2.14
CA CYS A 11 -39.59 -22.23 2.88
C CYS A 11 -38.07 -22.08 3.04
N SER A 12 -37.34 -23.16 3.35
CA SER A 12 -35.88 -23.12 3.47
C SER A 12 -35.20 -22.75 2.14
N ILE A 13 -35.65 -23.32 1.02
CA ILE A 13 -35.13 -22.99 -0.31
C ILE A 13 -35.41 -21.52 -0.65
N LEU A 14 -36.65 -21.05 -0.44
CA LEU A 14 -37.00 -19.66 -0.70
C LEU A 14 -36.16 -18.68 0.14
N LEU A 15 -35.92 -18.98 1.42
CA LEU A 15 -35.06 -18.17 2.28
C LEU A 15 -33.62 -18.10 1.76
N THR A 16 -33.04 -19.23 1.35
CA THR A 16 -31.68 -19.26 0.79
C THR A 16 -31.55 -18.46 -0.51
N VAL A 17 -32.59 -18.47 -1.36
CA VAL A 17 -32.61 -17.70 -2.61
C VAL A 17 -32.71 -16.19 -2.34
N LEU A 18 -33.54 -15.78 -1.38
CA LEU A 18 -33.67 -14.37 -0.98
C LEU A 18 -32.35 -13.84 -0.38
N LEU A 19 -31.73 -14.60 0.53
CA LEU A 19 -30.43 -14.24 1.11
C LEU A 19 -29.31 -14.20 0.05
N ALA A 20 -29.32 -15.12 -0.91
CA ALA A 20 -28.35 -15.12 -2.02
C ALA A 20 -28.57 -13.97 -3.01
N PHE A 21 -29.81 -13.47 -3.16
CA PHE A 21 -30.11 -12.34 -4.05
C PHE A 21 -29.62 -11.02 -3.48
N GLU A 22 -29.87 -10.74 -2.19
CA GLU A 22 -29.35 -9.54 -1.52
C GLU A 22 -27.82 -9.53 -1.42
N ALA A 23 -27.22 -10.71 -1.29
CA ALA A 23 -25.76 -10.86 -1.30
C ALA A 23 -25.12 -10.50 -2.66
N ARG A 24 -25.83 -10.65 -3.78
CA ARG A 24 -25.24 -10.40 -5.12
C ARG A 24 -24.83 -8.95 -5.32
N GLU A 25 -25.69 -8.01 -4.95
CA GLU A 25 -25.46 -6.58 -5.15
C GLU A 25 -24.33 -6.04 -4.25
N THR A 26 -24.27 -6.51 -3.00
CA THR A 26 -23.24 -6.13 -2.02
C THR A 26 -21.86 -6.73 -2.36
N ILE A 27 -21.83 -7.98 -2.82
CA ILE A 27 -20.60 -8.64 -3.25
C ILE A 27 -20.09 -7.99 -4.55
N ALA A 28 -20.94 -7.73 -5.54
CA ALA A 28 -20.52 -7.10 -6.79
C ALA A 28 -19.87 -5.71 -6.58
N TYR A 29 -20.41 -4.90 -5.66
CA TYR A 29 -19.82 -3.62 -5.26
C TYR A 29 -18.44 -3.78 -4.62
N SER A 30 -18.27 -4.80 -3.77
CA SER A 30 -17.01 -5.06 -3.08
C SER A 30 -15.93 -5.59 -4.02
N PHE A 31 -16.27 -6.45 -4.99
CA PHE A 31 -15.32 -7.08 -5.93
C PHE A 31 -14.86 -6.19 -7.11
N GLY A 32 -15.49 -5.02 -7.28
CA GLY A 32 -15.31 -4.18 -8.47
C GLY A 32 -14.47 -2.91 -8.28
N TYR A 33 -14.29 -2.41 -7.06
CA TYR A 33 -13.69 -1.09 -6.89
C TYR A 33 -12.17 -1.11 -7.12
N ARG A 34 -11.68 -0.06 -7.77
CA ARG A 34 -10.26 0.21 -7.97
C ARG A 34 -9.83 1.29 -7.00
N VAL A 35 -8.60 1.16 -6.52
CA VAL A 35 -7.89 2.22 -5.82
C VAL A 35 -6.84 2.78 -6.77
N THR A 36 -6.76 4.10 -6.85
CA THR A 36 -5.69 4.82 -7.55
C THR A 36 -4.89 5.59 -6.52
N VAL A 37 -3.58 5.43 -6.57
CA VAL A 37 -2.62 6.17 -5.74
C VAL A 37 -1.99 7.23 -6.61
N PHE A 38 -1.87 8.45 -6.08
CA PHE A 38 -1.15 9.56 -6.69
C PHE A 38 -0.03 10.01 -5.75
N ILE A 39 1.17 10.17 -6.30
CA ILE A 39 2.36 10.57 -5.56
C ILE A 39 2.92 11.82 -6.24
N TYR A 40 2.83 12.96 -5.56
CA TYR A 40 3.30 14.25 -6.05
C TYR A 40 4.68 14.55 -5.47
N ASN A 41 5.62 14.99 -6.31
CA ASN A 41 6.88 15.52 -5.82
C ASN A 41 6.68 16.96 -5.33
N LYS A 42 6.68 17.15 -4.01
CA LYS A 42 6.63 18.47 -3.34
C LYS A 42 7.93 18.77 -2.57
N VAL A 43 9.05 18.13 -2.91
CA VAL A 43 10.37 18.44 -2.35
C VAL A 43 10.90 19.72 -2.99
N LEU A 44 10.44 20.87 -2.49
CA LEU A 44 10.73 22.20 -3.04
C LEU A 44 11.81 22.97 -2.26
N THR A 45 12.05 22.61 -1.01
CA THR A 45 13.00 23.27 -0.11
C THR A 45 14.10 22.31 0.33
N PRO A 46 15.33 22.80 0.60
CA PRO A 46 15.82 24.16 0.35
C PRO A 46 16.00 24.47 -1.15
N THR A 47 16.06 23.44 -2.00
CA THR A 47 16.08 23.56 -3.46
C THR A 47 15.15 22.51 -4.07
N PRO A 48 14.35 22.85 -5.11
CA PRO A 48 13.51 21.88 -5.79
C PRO A 48 14.34 20.71 -6.33
N THR A 49 13.97 19.49 -5.94
CA THR A 49 14.79 18.29 -6.20
C THR A 49 13.97 17.20 -6.86
N ASN A 50 14.55 16.55 -7.87
CA ASN A 50 13.95 15.35 -8.48
C ASN A 50 13.99 14.19 -7.49
N ILE A 51 12.90 13.44 -7.38
CA ILE A 51 12.84 12.22 -6.57
C ILE A 51 12.68 11.00 -7.47
N THR A 52 13.33 9.91 -7.12
CA THR A 52 13.03 8.59 -7.69
C THR A 52 12.21 7.80 -6.68
N VAL A 53 11.02 7.39 -7.10
CA VAL A 53 10.08 6.56 -6.34
C VAL A 53 10.08 5.13 -6.89
N ARG A 54 10.15 4.15 -5.99
CA ARG A 54 9.88 2.75 -6.30
C ARG A 54 8.84 2.21 -5.35
N CYS A 55 7.71 1.77 -5.88
CA CYS A 55 6.61 1.21 -5.12
C CYS A 55 6.49 -0.29 -5.35
N LYS A 56 6.12 -1.04 -4.31
CA LYS A 56 5.81 -2.46 -4.43
C LYS A 56 4.77 -2.90 -3.40
N SER A 57 4.08 -3.98 -3.74
CA SER A 57 3.24 -4.75 -2.83
C SER A 57 3.93 -6.07 -2.47
N LYS A 58 3.18 -6.97 -1.83
CA LYS A 58 3.62 -8.37 -1.68
C LYS A 58 3.75 -9.07 -3.04
N ASP A 59 2.86 -8.73 -3.98
CA ASP A 59 2.65 -9.48 -5.22
C ASP A 59 3.17 -8.73 -6.45
N ASP A 60 3.34 -7.41 -6.37
CA ASP A 60 3.67 -6.53 -7.50
C ASP A 60 4.89 -5.66 -7.21
N ASN A 61 5.75 -5.46 -8.21
CA ASN A 61 6.80 -4.45 -8.18
C ASN A 61 6.56 -3.47 -9.33
N LEU A 62 6.36 -2.20 -9.01
CA LEU A 62 5.95 -1.18 -9.98
C LEU A 62 7.13 -0.48 -10.67
N GLY A 63 8.37 -0.84 -10.31
CA GLY A 63 9.58 -0.27 -10.90
C GLY A 63 9.95 1.12 -10.35
N ASP A 64 11.01 1.69 -10.91
CA ASP A 64 11.46 3.05 -10.60
C ASP A 64 10.77 4.08 -11.50
N HIS A 65 10.37 5.20 -10.91
CA HIS A 65 9.87 6.37 -11.62
C HIS A 65 10.58 7.60 -11.07
N THR A 66 11.14 8.43 -11.95
CA THR A 66 11.74 9.71 -11.55
C THR A 66 10.74 10.83 -11.79
N LEU A 67 10.52 11.65 -10.76
CA LEU A 67 9.60 12.78 -10.77
C LEU A 67 10.38 14.08 -10.58
N MET A 68 10.25 14.99 -11.54
CA MET A 68 10.70 16.37 -11.39
C MET A 68 9.82 17.11 -10.35
N PRO A 69 10.28 18.25 -9.79
CA PRO A 69 9.47 19.06 -8.89
C PRO A 69 8.08 19.38 -9.48
N GLY A 70 7.04 19.03 -8.73
CA GLY A 70 5.64 19.21 -9.14
C GLY A 70 5.06 18.08 -10.00
N GLU A 71 5.86 17.12 -10.48
CA GLU A 71 5.35 15.97 -11.23
C GLU A 71 4.65 14.94 -10.33
N THR A 72 3.87 14.07 -10.98
CA THR A 72 3.05 13.05 -10.32
C THR A 72 3.36 11.68 -10.90
N TYR A 73 3.51 10.68 -10.02
CA TYR A 73 3.42 9.27 -10.38
C TYR A 73 2.06 8.72 -9.93
N GLU A 74 1.39 7.97 -10.80
CA GLU A 74 0.11 7.34 -10.48
C GLU A 74 0.09 5.86 -10.84
N PHE A 75 -0.65 5.07 -10.06
CA PHE A 75 -0.95 3.68 -10.39
C PHE A 75 -2.29 3.25 -9.78
N SER A 76 -2.94 2.28 -10.43
CA SER A 76 -4.23 1.75 -9.98
C SER A 76 -4.22 0.24 -9.83
N PHE A 77 -4.86 -0.25 -8.78
CA PHE A 77 -4.98 -1.68 -8.48
C PHE A 77 -6.36 -1.99 -7.92
N LYS A 78 -6.64 -3.29 -7.75
CA LYS A 78 -7.82 -3.78 -7.04
C LYS A 78 -7.37 -4.34 -5.69
N PRO A 79 -7.89 -3.82 -4.56
CA PRO A 79 -7.59 -4.41 -3.26
C PRO A 79 -8.09 -5.85 -3.17
N SER A 80 -7.45 -6.65 -2.33
CA SER A 80 -7.81 -8.04 -2.06
C SER A 80 -9.20 -8.15 -1.45
N HIS A 81 -10.04 -9.04 -1.96
CA HIS A 81 -11.35 -9.33 -1.36
C HIS A 81 -11.33 -10.51 -0.38
N LEU A 82 -10.18 -11.17 -0.21
CA LEU A 82 -10.03 -12.29 0.69
C LEU A 82 -9.84 -11.78 2.14
N PRO A 83 -10.59 -12.29 3.13
CA PRO A 83 -10.61 -11.74 4.50
C PRO A 83 -9.28 -11.87 5.25
N PHE A 84 -8.38 -12.74 4.80
CA PHE A 84 -7.06 -12.99 5.40
C PHE A 84 -5.90 -12.40 4.59
N LYS A 85 -6.18 -11.60 3.56
CA LYS A 85 -5.15 -10.97 2.72
C LYS A 85 -5.38 -9.47 2.67
N ASN A 86 -4.39 -8.74 3.17
CA ASN A 86 -4.34 -7.30 3.15
C ASN A 86 -3.47 -6.81 1.98
N THR A 87 -3.96 -5.82 1.22
CA THR A 87 -3.18 -5.17 0.17
C THR A 87 -2.41 -4.02 0.77
N LEU A 88 -1.08 -4.10 0.71
CA LEU A 88 -0.17 -3.07 1.21
C LEU A 88 0.79 -2.68 0.08
N PHE A 89 0.80 -1.40 -0.28
CA PHE A 89 1.84 -0.81 -1.11
C PHE A 89 2.74 0.07 -0.26
N PHE A 90 4.04 -0.19 -0.33
CA PHE A 90 5.06 0.62 0.30
C PHE A 90 6.04 1.10 -0.75
N CYS A 91 6.42 2.36 -0.63
CA CYS A 91 7.25 3.06 -1.58
C CYS A 91 8.52 3.56 -0.91
N GLY A 92 9.56 3.63 -1.71
CA GLY A 92 10.90 4.01 -1.33
C GLY A 92 11.32 5.16 -2.21
N PHE A 93 11.82 6.20 -1.57
CA PHE A 93 12.11 7.49 -2.16
C PHE A 93 13.60 7.76 -2.03
N THR A 94 14.20 8.24 -3.10
CA THR A 94 15.62 8.60 -3.18
C THR A 94 15.75 9.87 -3.98
N TRP A 95 16.82 10.63 -3.75
CA TRP A 95 17.12 11.82 -4.53
C TRP A 95 18.63 12.08 -4.57
N PRO A 96 19.12 12.83 -5.57
CA PRO A 96 20.54 13.14 -5.68
C PRO A 96 21.10 13.81 -4.42
N GLY A 97 22.31 13.42 -4.03
CA GLY A 97 23.01 13.97 -2.86
C GLY A 97 22.57 13.39 -1.52
N ASN A 98 21.52 12.57 -1.46
CA ASN A 98 21.14 11.83 -0.27
C ASN A 98 21.51 10.35 -0.41
N PRO A 99 22.41 9.81 0.44
CA PRO A 99 22.78 8.40 0.38
C PRO A 99 21.73 7.47 1.00
N HIS A 100 20.58 7.99 1.44
CA HIS A 100 19.54 7.21 2.09
C HIS A 100 18.31 7.01 1.21
N ARG A 101 17.67 5.86 1.39
CA ARG A 101 16.34 5.55 0.88
C ARG A 101 15.33 5.71 2.01
N HIS A 102 14.28 6.46 1.74
CA HIS A 102 13.25 6.79 2.72
C HIS A 102 11.97 6.04 2.37
N TYR A 103 11.27 5.51 3.35
CA TYR A 103 10.13 4.62 3.12
C TYR A 103 8.83 5.18 3.71
N LEU A 104 7.74 4.96 2.98
CA LEU A 104 6.37 5.14 3.46
C LEU A 104 5.50 3.98 2.98
N ASP A 105 4.54 3.62 3.81
CA ASP A 105 3.39 2.83 3.36
C ASP A 105 2.42 3.83 2.71
N ILE A 106 2.26 3.73 1.39
CA ILE A 106 1.47 4.68 0.59
C ILE A 106 0.01 4.21 0.45
N TYR A 107 -0.23 2.92 0.68
CA TYR A 107 -1.58 2.39 0.81
C TYR A 107 -1.59 1.14 1.68
N ASP A 108 -2.42 1.11 2.71
CA ASP A 108 -2.73 -0.05 3.53
C ASP A 108 -4.26 -0.28 3.55
N GLN A 109 -4.72 -1.33 2.88
CA GLN A 109 -6.15 -1.66 2.78
C GLN A 109 -6.86 -1.82 4.15
N ALA A 110 -6.14 -2.15 5.22
CA ALA A 110 -6.72 -2.28 6.56
C ALA A 110 -7.07 -0.93 7.19
N HIS A 111 -6.43 0.15 6.75
CA HIS A 111 -6.53 1.48 7.36
C HIS A 111 -7.03 2.56 6.38
N ASP A 112 -6.76 2.40 5.09
CA ASP A 112 -7.00 3.40 4.07
C ASP A 112 -8.32 3.12 3.33
N HIS A 113 -9.32 3.96 3.60
CA HIS A 113 -10.66 3.87 3.01
C HIS A 113 -10.85 4.79 1.78
N CYS A 114 -9.76 5.16 1.11
CA CYS A 114 -9.75 6.00 -0.08
C CYS A 114 -9.88 5.19 -1.38
N LYS A 115 -10.57 5.74 -2.38
CA LYS A 115 -10.52 5.26 -3.79
C LYS A 115 -9.45 6.00 -4.59
N GLN A 116 -9.19 7.24 -4.23
CA GLN A 116 -8.11 8.06 -4.75
C GLN A 116 -7.28 8.50 -3.56
N CYS A 117 -6.06 7.98 -3.45
CA CYS A 117 -5.18 8.15 -2.31
C CYS A 117 -4.00 9.02 -2.77
N SER A 118 -4.03 10.30 -2.42
CA SER A 118 -3.05 11.27 -2.89
C SER A 118 -2.05 11.62 -1.79
N TRP A 119 -0.77 11.60 -2.16
CA TRP A 119 0.37 11.86 -1.30
C TRP A 119 1.25 12.97 -1.86
N ASP A 120 1.45 14.02 -1.08
CA ASP A 120 2.47 15.04 -1.31
C ASP A 120 3.76 14.61 -0.60
N ILE A 121 4.80 14.32 -1.37
CA ILE A 121 6.10 13.93 -0.83
C ILE A 121 6.94 15.18 -0.57
N ILE A 122 7.31 15.37 0.70
CA ILE A 122 8.13 16.48 1.19
C ILE A 122 9.43 15.94 1.79
N LEU A 123 10.34 16.82 2.20
CA LEU A 123 11.66 16.41 2.68
C LEU A 123 11.57 15.57 3.97
N GLU A 124 10.59 15.87 4.82
CA GLU A 124 10.39 15.27 6.14
C GLU A 124 9.54 13.99 6.12
N GLY A 125 8.87 13.68 5.00
CA GLY A 125 7.94 12.57 4.91
C GLY A 125 6.91 12.74 3.81
N GLY A 126 5.66 12.41 4.13
CA GLY A 126 4.54 12.50 3.19
C GLY A 126 3.29 13.08 3.84
N CYS A 127 2.57 13.91 3.10
CA CYS A 127 1.28 14.45 3.51
C CYS A 127 0.16 13.82 2.67
N PHE A 128 -0.83 13.28 3.36
CA PHE A 128 -2.04 12.78 2.74
C PHE A 128 -2.98 13.94 2.40
N TYR A 129 -3.86 13.76 1.41
CA TYR A 129 -4.74 14.84 0.91
C TYR A 129 -5.72 15.40 1.95
N ASP A 130 -5.97 14.69 3.04
CA ASP A 130 -6.78 15.16 4.16
C ASP A 130 -6.02 16.13 5.09
N GLY A 131 -4.77 16.47 4.75
CA GLY A 131 -3.89 17.36 5.49
C GLY A 131 -3.03 16.65 6.54
N LYS A 132 -3.17 15.33 6.70
CA LYS A 132 -2.36 14.56 7.66
C LYS A 132 -0.97 14.28 7.10
N CYS A 133 0.04 14.88 7.71
CA CYS A 133 1.45 14.57 7.42
C CYS A 133 2.00 13.51 8.36
N VAL A 134 2.78 12.59 7.81
CA VAL A 134 3.51 11.57 8.56
C VAL A 134 5.00 11.64 8.21
N PRO A 135 5.89 11.46 9.20
CA PRO A 135 7.32 11.37 8.91
C PRO A 135 7.63 10.07 8.16
N TRP A 136 8.86 9.97 7.63
CA TRP A 136 9.37 8.73 7.08
C TRP A 136 9.22 7.56 8.05
N LYS A 137 8.65 6.45 7.59
CA LYS A 137 8.47 5.24 8.39
C LYS A 137 9.81 4.58 8.73
N SER A 138 10.73 4.58 7.77
CA SER A 138 12.11 4.15 7.96
C SER A 138 13.04 4.85 6.96
N ILE A 139 14.31 4.91 7.32
CA ILE A 139 15.38 5.49 6.51
C ILE A 139 16.53 4.48 6.50
N GLU A 140 16.98 4.07 5.33
CA GLU A 140 18.03 3.07 5.17
C GLU A 140 19.18 3.64 4.33
N PHE A 141 20.42 3.35 4.72
CA PHE A 141 21.59 3.73 3.93
C PHE A 141 21.69 2.87 2.67
N MET A 142 21.88 3.50 1.51
CA MET A 142 22.11 2.81 0.25
C MET A 142 23.60 2.52 0.10
N GLU A 143 24.00 1.31 0.43
CA GLU A 143 25.36 0.86 0.16
C GLU A 143 25.61 0.81 -1.35
N ALA A 144 26.80 1.25 -1.81
CA ALA A 144 27.13 1.43 -3.22
C ALA A 144 27.04 0.15 -4.07
N TYR A 145 27.03 -1.03 -3.43
CA TYR A 145 26.91 -2.34 -4.09
C TYR A 145 25.49 -2.94 -4.04
N ASN A 146 24.53 -2.26 -3.39
CA ASN A 146 23.22 -2.79 -3.05
C ASN A 146 22.06 -2.04 -3.76
N THR A 147 22.36 -1.18 -4.73
CA THR A 147 21.41 -0.35 -5.48
C THR A 147 20.31 -1.17 -6.20
N SER A 148 20.53 -2.48 -6.40
CA SER A 148 19.59 -3.41 -7.01
C SER A 148 18.76 -4.23 -6.01
N LYS A 149 19.20 -4.41 -4.75
CA LYS A 149 18.53 -5.29 -3.77
C LYS A 149 17.77 -4.46 -2.75
N TRP A 150 16.50 -4.24 -3.06
CA TRP A 150 15.55 -3.72 -2.09
C TRP A 150 15.41 -4.69 -0.90
N PRO A 151 15.24 -4.24 0.36
CA PRO A 151 15.02 -5.11 1.51
C PRO A 151 13.79 -6.01 1.30
N GLY A 152 14.03 -7.26 0.90
CA GLY A 152 13.09 -8.35 1.12
C GLY A 152 12.96 -8.53 2.63
N LYS A 153 11.73 -8.75 3.12
CA LYS A 153 11.40 -8.89 4.54
C LYS A 153 12.54 -9.53 5.34
N LYS A 154 13.20 -8.76 6.21
CA LYS A 154 13.87 -9.38 7.36
C LYS A 154 12.78 -9.71 8.36
N GLY A 155 12.57 -11.01 8.58
CA GLY A 155 11.88 -11.47 9.77
C GLY A 155 12.59 -10.92 11.01
N SER A 156 11.82 -10.70 12.06
CA SER A 156 12.30 -10.38 13.40
C SER A 156 13.45 -11.33 13.81
N HIS A 157 14.33 -10.82 14.67
CA HIS A 157 15.57 -11.40 15.22
C HIS A 157 16.84 -11.10 14.40
N GLU A 158 17.61 -10.09 14.82
CA GLU A 158 18.81 -10.33 15.64
C GLU A 158 19.33 -8.99 16.19
N LEU A 159 19.06 -8.75 17.48
CA LEU A 159 19.90 -7.86 18.29
C LEU A 159 21.11 -8.69 18.70
N ALA A 160 22.29 -8.38 18.17
CA ALA A 160 23.55 -8.84 18.74
C ALA A 160 24.48 -7.64 18.91
N TYR A 161 24.61 -7.25 20.18
CA TYR A 161 25.76 -6.52 20.70
C TYR A 161 27.05 -7.26 20.35
N GLY A 162 28.12 -6.53 20.02
CA GLY A 162 29.46 -7.13 19.98
C GLY A 162 30.58 -6.25 19.43
N HIS A 163 31.10 -5.40 20.32
CA HIS A 163 32.50 -4.96 20.48
C HIS A 163 33.24 -4.09 19.43
N PRO A 164 34.05 -3.11 19.91
CA PRO A 164 34.97 -2.31 19.10
C PRO A 164 36.31 -3.02 18.91
N LEU A 165 36.95 -2.81 17.76
CA LEU A 165 38.37 -3.10 17.56
C LEU A 165 39.12 -1.78 17.36
N THR A 166 40.09 -1.61 18.27
CA THR A 166 41.35 -0.84 18.21
C THR A 166 41.65 -0.05 16.96
#